data_AF-A0A5C8JJ62-F1
#
_entry.id   AF-A0A5C8JJ62-F1
#
_cell.length_a   1.000
_cell.length_b   1.000
_cell.length_c   1.000
_cell.angle_alpha   90.00
_cell.angle_beta   90.00
_cell.angle_gamma   90.00
#
_symmetry.space_group_name_H-M   'P 1'
#
loop_
_entity.id
_entity.type
_entity.pdbx_description
1 polymer ?
#
loop_
_entity_poly.entity_id
_entity_poly.type
_entity_poly.pdbx_seq_one_letter_code
_entity_poly.pdbx_strand_id
1 'polypeptide(L)' 'MAFEPNNTKITNSIKNQNQITKDKTEELDIPSFVDDVEKTKNYTFSLQPSVRKKLNLIAKEQGYPSASRFFNDLIKNMK' A
#
# COMPACT_ATOMS: atom_id res chain seq x y z
N MET A 1 37.46 52.77 8.84
CA MET A 1 36.32 52.32 8.01
C MET A 1 35.10 52.19 8.90
N ALA A 2 34.00 52.85 8.56
CA ALA A 2 32.71 52.72 9.24
C ALA A 2 31.73 52.00 8.31
N PHE A 3 31.02 51.01 8.82
CA PHE A 3 29.94 50.35 8.11
C PHE A 3 28.74 51.31 8.05
N GLU A 4 28.26 51.61 6.84
CA GLU A 4 27.07 52.45 6.70
C GLU A 4 25.81 51.67 7.11
N PRO A 5 25.04 52.15 8.11
CA PRO A 5 23.97 51.40 8.75
C PRO A 5 22.73 51.18 7.86
N ASN A 6 22.62 51.88 6.72
CA ASN A 6 21.42 51.91 5.90
C ASN A 6 21.61 51.31 4.50
N ASN A 7 22.46 50.29 4.36
CA ASN A 7 22.63 49.61 3.07
C ASN A 7 21.47 48.66 2.78
N THR A 8 20.51 49.15 2.00
CA THR A 8 19.31 48.42 1.57
C THR A 8 19.61 47.18 0.72
N LYS A 9 20.77 47.11 0.07
CA LYS A 9 21.16 45.95 -0.74
C LYS A 9 21.50 44.74 0.13
N ILE A 10 22.16 44.98 1.27
CA ILE A 10 22.55 43.94 2.23
C ILE A 10 21.33 43.44 3.01
N THR A 11 20.43 44.33 3.43
CA THR A 11 19.21 43.92 4.14
C THR A 11 18.26 43.14 3.26
N ASN A 12 18.18 43.46 1.96
CA ASN A 12 17.37 42.72 1.00
C ASN A 12 17.95 41.33 0.68
N SER A 13 19.26 41.17 0.59
CA SER A 13 19.86 39.84 0.37
C SER A 13 19.68 38.91 1.56
N ILE A 14 19.76 39.42 2.80
CA ILE A 14 19.51 38.64 4.02
C ILE A 14 18.02 38.26 4.14
N LYS A 15 17.09 39.18 3.82
CA LYS A 15 15.65 38.89 3.81
C LYS A 15 15.25 37.85 2.77
N ASN A 16 15.92 37.82 1.62
CA ASN A 16 15.65 36.84 0.56
C ASN A 16 16.19 35.43 0.89
N GLN A 17 17.26 35.31 1.69
CA GLN A 17 17.75 34.01 2.17
C GLN A 17 16.79 33.37 3.18
N ASN A 18 16.12 34.17 4.01
CA ASN A 18 15.14 33.68 5.01
C ASN A 18 13.76 33.32 4.42
N GLN A 19 13.55 33.52 3.12
CA GLN A 19 12.34 33.06 2.41
C GLN A 19 12.49 31.65 1.81
N ILE A 20 13.69 31.06 1.87
CA ILE A 20 13.92 29.66 1.47
C ILE A 20 13.76 28.73 2.70
N THR A 21 12.87 29.04 3.64
CA THR A 21 12.62 28.19 4.82
C THR A 21 11.22 28.36 5.40
N LYS A 22 10.17 28.42 4.56
CA LYS A 22 8.74 28.29 4.91
C LYS A 22 8.03 27.92 3.60
N ASP A 23 7.54 26.72 3.30
CA ASP A 23 7.00 25.66 4.13
C ASP A 23 7.42 24.33 3.51
N LYS A 24 8.44 23.70 4.10
CA LYS A 24 8.64 22.26 3.94
C LYS A 24 8.03 21.63 5.19
N THR A 25 6.70 21.65 5.29
CA THR A 25 6.05 20.51 5.93
C THR A 25 6.27 19.36 4.95
N GLU A 26 7.47 18.78 5.02
CA GLU A 26 7.61 17.36 4.77
C GLU A 26 6.67 16.75 5.80
N GLU A 27 5.42 16.54 5.41
CA GLU A 27 4.62 15.51 6.05
C GLU A 27 5.53 14.30 5.99
N LEU A 28 6.04 13.93 7.17
CA LEU A 28 6.69 12.65 7.36
C LEU A 28 5.69 11.65 6.81
N ASP A 29 5.97 11.11 5.62
CA ASP A 29 5.29 9.94 5.09
C ASP A 29 5.62 8.80 6.06
N ILE A 30 4.92 8.78 7.19
CA ILE A 30 4.93 7.68 8.13
C ILE A 30 4.21 6.58 7.36
N PRO A 31 4.90 5.51 6.91
CA PRO A 31 4.22 4.42 6.25
C PRO A 31 3.27 3.82 7.29
N SER A 32 1.96 4.06 7.11
CA SER A 32 0.97 3.34 7.89
C SER A 32 1.08 1.88 7.50
N PHE A 33 1.04 1.01 8.52
CA PHE A 33 1.09 -0.43 8.33
C PHE A 33 -0.09 -0.82 7.44
N VAL A 34 0.20 -1.10 6.17
CA VAL A 34 -0.77 -1.69 5.26
C VAL A 34 -0.82 -3.14 5.68
N ASP A 35 -1.94 -3.56 6.27
CA ASP A 35 -2.17 -4.97 6.60
C ASP A 35 -1.69 -5.82 5.42
N ASP A 36 -0.81 -6.80 5.70
CA ASP A 36 -0.24 -7.75 4.75
C ASP A 36 -1.34 -8.71 4.21
N VAL A 37 -2.44 -8.15 3.71
CA VAL A 37 -3.51 -8.89 3.06
C VAL A 37 -2.95 -9.36 1.73
N GLU A 38 -2.57 -10.63 1.71
CA GLU A 38 -2.08 -11.30 0.52
C GLU A 38 -3.10 -11.12 -0.61
N LYS A 39 -2.66 -10.44 -1.68
CA LYS A 39 -3.53 -10.14 -2.82
C LYS A 39 -3.93 -11.44 -3.50
N THR A 40 -5.23 -11.62 -3.71
CA THR A 40 -5.75 -12.73 -4.52
C THR A 40 -5.20 -12.64 -5.94
N LYS A 41 -4.52 -13.70 -6.38
CA LYS A 41 -4.09 -13.88 -7.78
C LYS A 41 -4.87 -15.01 -8.42
N ASN A 42 -5.08 -14.91 -9.72
CA ASN A 42 -5.74 -15.95 -10.49
C ASN A 42 -4.69 -17.02 -10.86
N TYR A 43 -4.97 -18.26 -10.48
CA TYR A 43 -4.16 -19.42 -10.85
C TYR A 43 -5.00 -20.38 -11.68
N THR A 44 -4.41 -20.90 -12.76
CA THR A 44 -5.01 -21.94 -13.58
C THR A 44 -4.41 -23.29 -13.20
N PHE A 45 -5.28 -24.27 -12.99
CA PHE A 45 -4.90 -25.64 -12.65
C PHE A 45 -5.60 -26.63 -13.58
N SER A 46 -4.84 -27.61 -14.04
CA SER A 46 -5.37 -28.74 -14.80
C SER A 46 -5.84 -29.81 -13.84
N LEU A 47 -7.14 -30.09 -13.84
CA LEU A 47 -7.77 -31.12 -13.03
C LEU A 47 -8.53 -32.10 -13.93
N GLN A 48 -8.65 -33.34 -13.50
CA GLN A 48 -9.59 -34.27 -14.13
C GLN A 48 -11.02 -33.73 -14.01
N PRO A 49 -11.89 -33.89 -15.03
CA PRO A 49 -13.26 -33.39 -15.01
C PRO A 49 -14.09 -33.94 -13.84
N SER A 50 -13.85 -35.20 -13.45
CA SER A 50 -14.48 -35.86 -12.32
C SER A 50 -14.16 -35.15 -11.00
N VAL A 51 -12.89 -34.82 -10.77
CA VAL A 51 -12.41 -34.12 -9.57
C VAL A 51 -12.99 -32.72 -9.49
N ARG A 52 -13.01 -31.99 -10.62
CA ARG A 52 -13.61 -30.64 -10.65
C ARG A 52 -15.08 -30.63 -10.28
N LYS A 53 -15.86 -31.62 -10.76
CA LYS A 53 -17.28 -31.76 -10.39
C LYS A 53 -17.46 -32.01 -8.90
N LYS A 54 -16.66 -32.91 -8.31
CA LYS A 54 -16.68 -33.18 -6.87
C LYS A 54 -16.34 -31.92 -6.05
N LEU A 55 -15.32 -31.17 -6.45
CA LEU A 55 -14.92 -29.94 -5.76
C LEU A 55 -16.04 -28.89 -5.77
N ASN A 56 -16.74 -28.73 -6.90
CA ASN A 56 -17.91 -27.84 -6.99
C ASN A 56 -19.08 -28.32 -6.12
N LEU A 57 -19.33 -29.63 -6.02
CA LEU A 57 -20.39 -30.18 -5.17
C LEU A 57 -20.08 -29.94 -3.68
N ILE A 58 -18.87 -30.29 -3.25
CA ILE A 58 -18.42 -30.10 -1.86
C ILE A 58 -18.50 -28.61 -1.48
N ALA A 59 -18.06 -27.70 -2.34
CA ALA A 59 -18.16 -26.27 -2.07
C ALA A 59 -19.61 -25.81 -1.87
N LYS A 60 -20.56 -26.34 -2.66
CA LYS A 60 -22.00 -26.03 -2.51
C LYS A 60 -22.58 -26.62 -1.23
N GLU A 61 -22.25 -27.88 -0.91
CA GLU A 61 -22.71 -28.56 0.32
C GLU A 61 -22.25 -27.81 1.57
N GLN A 62 -21.03 -27.28 1.55
CA GLN A 62 -20.45 -26.49 2.63
C GLN A 62 -20.91 -25.01 2.62
N GLY A 63 -21.82 -24.62 1.72
CA GLY A 63 -22.38 -23.27 1.65
C GLY A 63 -21.43 -22.20 1.10
N TYR A 64 -20.32 -22.59 0.47
CA TYR A 64 -19.37 -21.65 -0.11
C TYR A 64 -19.87 -21.11 -1.46
N PRO A 65 -19.65 -19.81 -1.74
CA PRO A 65 -20.08 -19.19 -2.99
C PRO A 65 -19.26 -19.67 -4.19
N SER A 66 -18.04 -20.17 -3.97
CA SER A 66 -17.18 -20.66 -5.03
C SER A 66 -16.25 -21.78 -4.56
N ALA A 67 -15.92 -22.64 -5.52
CA ALA A 67 -14.94 -23.71 -5.35
C ALA A 67 -13.55 -23.15 -4.96
N SER A 68 -13.17 -22.00 -5.51
CA SER A 68 -11.88 -21.35 -5.21
C SER A 68 -11.81 -20.84 -3.78
N ARG A 69 -12.91 -20.31 -3.24
CA ARG A 69 -12.95 -19.82 -1.85
C ARG A 69 -12.90 -20.98 -0.85
N PHE A 70 -13.69 -22.03 -1.12
CA PHE A 70 -13.60 -23.28 -0.37
C PHE A 70 -12.17 -23.84 -0.39
N PHE A 71 -11.54 -23.91 -1.56
CA PHE A 71 -10.19 -24.43 -1.72
C PHE A 71 -9.14 -23.59 -0.98
N ASN A 72 -9.25 -22.26 -1.05
CA ASN A 72 -8.36 -21.35 -0.32
C ASN A 72 -8.47 -21.54 1.19
N ASP A 73 -9.69 -21.61 1.72
CA ASP A 73 -9.92 -21.78 3.15
C ASP A 73 -9.53 -23.20 3.61
N LEU A 74 -9.76 -24.22 2.77
CA LEU A 74 -9.30 -25.59 3.01
C LEU A 74 -7.78 -25.66 3.17
N ILE A 75 -7.03 -25.02 2.25
CA ILE A 75 -5.55 -25.00 2.32
C ILE A 75 -5.07 -24.22 3.55
N LYS A 76 -5.70 -23.09 3.88
CA LYS A 76 -5.35 -22.30 5.08
C LYS A 76 -5.53 -23.10 6.38
N ASN A 77 -6.55 -23.96 6.42
CA ASN A 77 -6.88 -24.77 7.59
C ASN A 77 -6.13 -26.11 7.63
N MET A 78 -5.44 -26.52 6.56
CA MET A 78 -4.76 -27.83 6.45
C MET A 78 -3.40 -27.89 7.19
N LYS A 79 -3.22 -27.11 8.25
CA LYS A 79 -1.96 -26.96 8.96
C LYS A 79 -1.82 -27.95 10.12
#